data_AF-A0A423WUD4-F1
#
_entry.id   AF-A0A423WUD4-F1
#
_cell.length_a   1.000
_cell.length_b   1.000
_cell.length_c   1.000
_cell.angle_alpha   90.00
_cell.angle_beta   90.00
_cell.angle_gamma   90.00
#
_symmetry.space_group_name_H-M   'P 1'
#
loop_
_entity.id
_entity.type
_entity.pdbx_description
1 polymer ?
#
loop_
_entity_poly.entity_id
_entity_poly.type
_entity_poly.pdbx_seq_one_letter_code
_entity_poly.pdbx_strand_id
1 'polypeptide(L)'
;MFPQRQILRSAPRFLRAPAQRRLMSAGPAKAGENAFVKERQAVKEHAAGTTELWRKISIYGCIPALLGAGINAYILYQEHWEHWSHMPPLEERTEYAYQNIRTKNFTWGDGDKTLFWNDNVNYHRKDKA
;
A
#
# COMPACT_ATOMS: atom_id res chain seq x y z
N MET A 1 -32.68 -87.21 64.37
CA MET A 1 -33.83 -86.58 63.68
C MET A 1 -33.34 -85.31 63.00
N PHE A 2 -33.56 -85.26 61.68
CA PHE A 2 -33.58 -84.13 60.71
C PHE A 2 -32.39 -83.13 60.59
N PRO A 3 -31.83 -82.95 59.37
CA PRO A 3 -30.79 -81.95 59.08
C PRO A 3 -31.41 -80.62 58.63
N GLN A 4 -30.91 -79.48 59.11
CA GLN A 4 -31.35 -78.16 58.63
C GLN A 4 -30.34 -77.60 57.62
N ARG A 5 -30.73 -77.66 56.35
CA ARG A 5 -30.01 -77.08 55.19
C ARG A 5 -29.91 -75.56 55.34
N GLN A 6 -28.70 -75.01 55.34
CA GLN A 6 -28.46 -73.59 55.08
C GLN A 6 -28.35 -73.38 53.56
N ILE A 7 -29.30 -72.65 52.98
CA ILE A 7 -29.26 -72.21 51.58
C ILE A 7 -28.53 -70.86 51.54
N LEU A 8 -27.31 -70.86 51.02
CA LEU A 8 -26.59 -69.64 50.67
C LEU A 8 -27.26 -69.01 49.44
N ARG A 9 -27.93 -67.86 49.64
CA ARG A 9 -28.42 -67.02 48.54
C ARG A 9 -27.23 -66.27 47.92
N SER A 10 -26.83 -66.63 46.71
CA SER A 10 -25.92 -65.84 45.89
C SER A 10 -26.69 -64.71 45.19
N ALA A 11 -26.49 -63.47 45.62
CA ALA A 11 -26.92 -62.30 44.85
C ALA A 11 -25.78 -61.90 43.89
N PRO A 12 -26.04 -61.68 42.58
CA PRO A 12 -24.99 -61.21 41.69
C PRO A 12 -24.74 -59.72 41.99
N ARG A 13 -23.52 -59.40 42.45
CA ARG A 13 -23.04 -58.02 42.48
C ARG A 13 -22.68 -57.62 41.06
N PHE A 14 -23.52 -56.81 40.42
CA PHE A 14 -23.15 -56.13 39.19
C PHE A 14 -22.07 -55.09 39.50
N LEU A 15 -20.80 -55.45 39.28
CA LEU A 15 -19.69 -54.50 39.29
C LEU A 15 -19.83 -53.61 38.04
N ARG A 16 -20.30 -52.37 38.23
CA ARG A 16 -20.21 -51.33 37.20
C ARG A 16 -18.73 -51.08 36.93
N ALA A 17 -18.25 -51.45 35.74
CA ALA A 17 -16.93 -51.08 35.28
C ALA A 17 -16.77 -49.55 35.31
N PRO A 18 -15.65 -49.01 35.81
CA PRO A 18 -15.42 -47.57 35.73
C PRO A 18 -15.32 -47.19 34.25
N ALA A 19 -16.16 -46.23 33.82
CA ALA A 19 -16.03 -45.62 32.52
C ALA A 19 -14.68 -44.91 32.45
N GLN A 20 -13.68 -45.59 31.87
CA GLN A 20 -12.35 -45.04 31.69
C GLN A 20 -12.48 -43.87 30.71
N ARG A 21 -12.46 -42.66 31.24
CA ARG A 21 -12.44 -41.42 30.47
C ARG A 21 -11.15 -41.44 29.67
N ARG A 22 -11.20 -41.93 28.43
CA ARG A 22 -10.09 -41.79 27.49
C ARG A 22 -9.93 -40.30 27.24
N LEU A 23 -8.95 -39.67 27.91
CA LEU A 23 -8.42 -38.43 27.39
C LEU A 23 -7.89 -38.78 26.00
N MET A 24 -8.59 -38.32 24.97
CA MET A 24 -8.06 -38.30 23.62
C MET A 24 -6.96 -37.24 23.59
N SER A 25 -5.79 -37.56 24.15
CA SER A 25 -4.57 -36.93 23.70
C SER A 25 -4.44 -37.36 22.24
N ALA A 26 -4.71 -36.43 21.32
CA ALA A 26 -4.40 -36.64 19.93
C ALA A 26 -2.96 -37.20 19.89
N GLY A 27 -2.80 -38.44 19.37
CA GLY A 27 -1.48 -38.96 19.04
C GLY A 27 -0.76 -37.94 18.16
N PRO A 28 0.58 -37.94 18.10
CA PRO A 28 1.35 -36.81 17.59
C PRO A 28 0.89 -36.46 16.18
N ALA A 29 -0.05 -35.50 16.07
CA ALA A 29 -0.27 -34.77 14.85
C ALA A 29 1.09 -34.19 14.56
N LYS A 30 1.70 -34.54 13.43
CA LYS A 30 3.03 -34.04 13.05
C LYS A 30 3.09 -32.57 13.43
N ALA A 31 3.91 -32.23 14.42
CA ALA A 31 4.00 -30.88 14.95
C ALA A 31 4.48 -29.96 13.82
N GLY A 32 3.54 -29.32 13.11
CA GLY A 32 3.83 -28.57 11.88
C GLY A 32 2.69 -28.53 10.86
N GLU A 33 1.79 -29.51 10.83
CA GLU A 33 0.69 -29.56 9.84
C GLU A 33 -0.65 -29.05 10.42
N ASN A 34 -0.67 -27.78 10.87
CA ASN A 34 -1.91 -27.09 11.23
C ASN A 34 -2.41 -26.26 10.04
N ALA A 35 -3.73 -26.11 9.88
CA ALA A 35 -4.34 -25.34 8.79
C ALA A 35 -3.73 -23.93 8.63
N PHE A 36 -3.41 -23.28 9.75
CA PHE A 36 -2.72 -21.98 9.80
C PHE A 36 -1.32 -22.00 9.16
N VAL A 37 -0.52 -23.05 9.41
CA VAL A 37 0.83 -23.16 8.82
C VAL A 37 0.74 -23.37 7.31
N LYS A 38 -0.23 -24.19 6.86
CA LYS A 38 -0.50 -24.43 5.44
C LYS A 38 -0.94 -23.15 4.72
N GLU A 39 -1.83 -22.37 5.32
CA GLU A 39 -2.26 -21.08 4.78
C GLU A 39 -1.09 -20.10 4.66
N ARG A 40 -0.26 -19.99 5.72
CA ARG A 40 0.92 -19.11 5.71
C ARG A 40 1.92 -19.50 4.62
N GLN A 41 2.11 -20.79 4.39
CA GLN A 41 2.97 -21.27 3.30
C GLN A 41 2.37 -20.95 1.92
N ALA A 42 1.07 -21.17 1.72
CA ALA A 42 0.38 -20.81 0.48
C ALA A 42 0.47 -19.29 0.20
N VAL A 43 0.31 -18.44 1.22
CA VAL A 43 0.48 -16.99 1.10
C VAL A 43 1.92 -16.62 0.72
N LYS A 44 2.93 -17.27 1.31
CA LYS A 44 4.34 -17.04 0.95
C LYS A 44 4.63 -17.41 -0.50
N GLU A 45 4.13 -18.56 -0.96
CA GLU A 45 4.29 -19.02 -2.33
C GLU A 45 3.59 -18.09 -3.33
N HIS A 46 2.36 -17.68 -3.04
CA HIS A 46 1.63 -16.70 -3.86
C HIS A 46 2.34 -15.35 -3.89
N ALA A 47 2.85 -14.87 -2.75
CA ALA A 47 3.57 -13.60 -2.66
C ALA A 47 4.87 -13.64 -3.46
N ALA A 48 5.61 -14.76 -3.46
CA ALA A 48 6.82 -14.91 -4.27
C ALA A 48 6.50 -14.79 -5.77
N GLY A 49 5.46 -15.47 -6.25
CA GLY A 49 5.02 -15.38 -7.65
C GLY A 49 4.53 -13.97 -8.03
N THR A 50 3.72 -13.35 -7.16
CA THR A 50 3.22 -11.98 -7.38
C THR A 50 4.35 -10.96 -7.40
N THR A 51 5.32 -11.09 -6.50
CA THR A 51 6.48 -10.18 -6.43
C THR A 51 7.30 -10.27 -7.71
N GLU A 52 7.54 -11.48 -8.22
CA GLU A 52 8.26 -11.68 -9.48
C GLU A 52 7.52 -11.07 -10.68
N LEU A 53 6.20 -11.25 -10.74
CA LEU A 53 5.36 -10.63 -11.77
C LEU A 53 5.48 -9.10 -11.75
N TRP A 54 5.29 -8.47 -10.59
CA TRP A 54 5.38 -7.01 -10.46
C TRP A 54 6.78 -6.48 -10.74
N ARG A 55 7.83 -7.21 -10.34
CA ARG A 55 9.21 -6.86 -10.70
C ARG A 55 9.38 -6.79 -12.22
N LYS A 56 8.85 -7.77 -12.95
CA LYS A 56 8.90 -7.78 -14.42
C LYS A 56 8.08 -6.65 -15.03
N ILE A 57 6.88 -6.39 -14.53
CA ILE A 57 6.05 -5.28 -15.04
C ILE A 57 6.75 -3.93 -14.79
N SER A 58 7.30 -3.71 -13.61
CA SER A 58 8.03 -2.48 -13.29
C SER A 58 9.23 -2.27 -14.21
N ILE A 59 10.00 -3.32 -14.50
CA ILE A 59 11.19 -3.21 -15.35
C ILE A 59 10.82 -3.15 -16.83
N TYR A 60 9.97 -4.05 -17.33
CA TYR A 60 9.70 -4.21 -18.75
C TYR A 60 8.49 -3.43 -19.26
N GLY A 61 7.59 -3.00 -18.37
CA GLY A 61 6.46 -2.15 -18.70
C GLY A 61 6.73 -0.69 -18.36
N CYS A 62 7.04 -0.40 -17.09
CA CYS A 62 7.16 0.99 -16.65
C CYS A 62 8.39 1.69 -17.23
N ILE A 63 9.56 1.04 -17.32
CA ILE A 63 10.76 1.69 -17.88
C ILE A 63 10.54 2.10 -19.35
N PRO A 64 10.09 1.22 -20.27
CA PRO A 64 9.82 1.65 -21.65
C PRO A 64 8.76 2.74 -21.75
N ALA A 65 7.69 2.67 -20.93
CA ALA A 65 6.66 3.71 -20.90
C ALA A 65 7.24 5.06 -20.45
N LEU A 66 8.07 5.08 -19.41
CA LEU A 66 8.75 6.28 -18.93
C LEU A 66 9.76 6.82 -19.94
N LEU A 67 10.46 5.96 -20.68
CA LEU A 67 11.34 6.39 -21.78
C LEU A 67 10.53 7.09 -22.87
N GLY A 68 9.43 6.49 -23.33
CA GLY A 68 8.56 7.10 -24.33
C GLY A 68 7.96 8.43 -23.88
N ALA A 69 7.43 8.47 -22.66
CA ALA A 69 6.88 9.70 -22.06
C ALA A 69 7.97 10.77 -21.87
N GLY A 70 9.18 10.37 -21.44
CA GLY A 70 10.31 11.27 -21.26
C GLY A 70 10.79 11.90 -22.56
N ILE A 71 10.85 11.12 -23.65
CA ILE A 71 11.17 11.65 -24.99
C ILE A 71 10.11 12.66 -25.42
N ASN A 72 8.82 12.33 -25.29
CA ASN A 72 7.74 13.25 -25.65
C ASN A 72 7.78 14.55 -24.83
N ALA A 73 7.94 14.44 -23.51
CA ALA A 73 8.06 15.60 -22.62
C ALA A 73 9.29 16.46 -22.97
N TYR A 74 10.41 15.85 -23.36
CA TYR A 74 11.60 16.58 -23.79
C TYR A 74 11.35 17.37 -25.08
N ILE A 75 10.67 16.77 -26.06
CA ILE A 75 10.32 17.47 -27.31
C ILE A 75 9.42 18.67 -27.01
N LEU A 76 8.35 18.46 -26.24
CA LEU A 76 7.43 19.55 -25.84
C LEU A 76 8.14 20.64 -25.04
N TYR A 77 9.11 20.27 -24.20
CA TYR A 77 9.93 21.23 -23.47
C TYR A 77 10.77 22.11 -24.41
N GLN A 78 11.41 21.52 -25.43
CA GLN A 78 12.19 22.30 -26.41
C GLN A 78 11.28 23.22 -27.23
N GLU A 79 10.14 22.72 -27.71
CA GLU A 79 9.14 23.52 -28.43
C GLU A 79 8.60 24.68 -27.59
N HIS A 80 8.37 24.45 -26.29
CA HIS A 80 7.94 25.50 -25.37
C HIS A 80 8.96 26.63 -25.28
N TRP A 81 10.25 26.32 -25.16
CA TRP A 81 11.30 27.34 -25.07
C TRP A 81 11.59 28.03 -26.41
N GLU A 82 11.43 27.31 -27.52
CA GLU A 82 11.49 27.92 -28.86
C GLU A 82 10.34 28.90 -29.08
N HIS A 83 9.12 28.55 -28.67
CA HIS A 83 8.02 29.51 -28.69
C HIS A 83 8.26 30.68 -27.72
N TRP A 84 8.79 30.40 -26.53
CA TRP A 84 9.09 31.43 -25.54
C TRP A 84 10.12 32.45 -26.03
N SER A 85 11.14 32.01 -26.77
CA SER A 85 12.19 32.90 -27.29
C SER A 85 11.71 33.85 -28.39
N HIS A 86 10.63 33.50 -29.10
CA HIS A 86 9.99 34.35 -30.11
C HIS A 86 8.96 35.32 -29.54
N MET A 87 8.59 35.20 -28.26
CA MET A 87 7.64 36.13 -27.66
C MET A 87 8.31 37.46 -27.27
N PRO A 88 7.56 38.57 -27.21
CA PRO A 88 8.08 39.84 -26.73
C PRO A 88 8.67 39.75 -25.31
N PRO A 89 9.64 40.62 -24.98
CA PRO A 89 10.16 40.76 -23.61
C PRO A 89 9.04 40.91 -22.58
N LEU A 90 9.25 40.37 -21.39
CA LEU A 90 8.22 40.35 -20.34
C LEU A 90 7.69 41.75 -19.96
N GLU A 91 8.55 42.76 -19.99
CA GLU A 91 8.20 44.15 -19.65
C GLU A 91 7.23 44.79 -20.66
N GLU A 92 7.30 44.33 -21.91
CA GLU A 92 6.47 44.82 -23.02
C GLU A 92 5.12 44.09 -23.10
N ARG A 93 4.99 42.95 -22.41
CA ARG A 93 3.74 42.18 -22.41
C ARG A 93 2.65 42.90 -21.63
N THR A 94 1.43 42.85 -22.15
CA THR A 94 0.27 43.48 -21.52
C THR A 94 -0.12 42.72 -20.24
N GLU A 95 0.18 43.33 -19.09
CA GLU A 95 -0.39 42.94 -17.80
C GLU A 95 -1.76 43.59 -17.62
N TYR A 96 -2.76 42.76 -17.29
CA TYR A 96 -4.15 43.19 -17.03
C TYR A 96 -4.38 43.42 -15.53
N ALA A 97 -5.35 44.26 -15.17
CA ALA A 97 -5.62 44.64 -13.77
C ALA A 97 -5.97 43.48 -12.83
N TYR A 98 -6.42 42.35 -13.37
CA TYR A 98 -6.70 41.14 -12.59
C TYR A 98 -5.48 40.23 -12.37
N GLN A 99 -4.36 40.51 -13.05
CA GLN A 99 -3.11 39.78 -12.90
C GLN A 99 -2.26 40.41 -11.79
N ASN A 100 -1.43 39.60 -11.14
CA ASN A 100 -0.52 40.00 -10.05
C ASN A 100 -1.14 40.93 -8.97
N ILE A 101 -2.43 40.78 -8.67
CA ILE A 101 -3.04 41.56 -7.58
C ILE A 101 -2.32 41.28 -6.25
N ARG A 102 -2.01 42.33 -5.51
CA ARG A 102 -1.47 42.29 -4.14
C ARG A 102 -2.32 43.18 -3.23
N THR A 103 -3.25 42.59 -2.49
CA THR A 103 -4.02 43.31 -1.46
C THR A 103 -3.22 43.48 -0.16
N LYS A 104 -2.33 42.53 0.09
CA LYS A 104 -1.32 42.56 1.16
C LYS A 104 -0.04 41.92 0.63
N ASN A 105 1.09 42.50 0.99
CA ASN A 105 2.40 41.95 0.63
C ASN A 105 2.60 40.58 1.28
N PHE A 106 3.36 39.72 0.61
CA PHE A 106 3.85 38.48 1.19
C PHE A 106 4.76 38.77 2.40
N THR A 107 4.84 37.82 3.32
CA THR A 107 5.59 37.99 4.58
C THR A 107 7.07 37.63 4.46
N TRP A 108 7.59 37.50 3.23
CA TRP A 108 8.97 37.11 2.94
C TRP A 108 9.52 37.90 1.76
N GLY A 109 10.85 37.89 1.62
CA GLY A 109 11.55 38.53 0.52
C GLY A 109 11.23 40.03 0.44
N ASP A 110 10.92 40.50 -0.76
CA ASP A 110 10.49 41.86 -1.06
C ASP A 110 8.97 42.07 -0.88
N GLY A 111 8.24 41.02 -0.47
CA GLY A 111 6.80 41.04 -0.29
C GLY A 111 5.98 40.94 -1.57
N ASP A 112 6.60 40.73 -2.73
CA ASP A 112 5.93 40.78 -4.04
C ASP A 112 5.98 39.45 -4.79
N LYS A 113 7.11 38.76 -4.71
CA LYS A 113 7.36 37.50 -5.41
C LYS A 113 6.81 36.30 -4.63
N THR A 114 6.15 35.39 -5.35
CA THR A 114 5.66 34.13 -4.79
C THR A 114 6.81 33.16 -4.52
N LEU A 115 6.55 32.06 -3.81
CA LEU A 115 7.57 31.05 -3.51
C LEU A 115 8.18 30.40 -4.76
N PHE A 116 7.39 30.29 -5.84
CA PHE A 116 7.81 29.70 -7.12
C PHE A 116 7.94 30.74 -8.22
N TRP A 117 8.26 31.99 -7.85
CA TRP A 117 8.48 33.07 -8.80
C TRP A 117 9.78 32.86 -9.59
N ASN A 118 9.72 33.01 -10.91
CA ASN A 118 10.88 32.94 -11.79
C ASN A 118 10.94 34.18 -12.68
N ASP A 119 11.97 35.01 -12.49
CA ASP A 119 12.15 36.27 -13.23
C ASP A 119 12.27 36.10 -14.75
N ASN A 120 12.57 34.89 -15.24
CA ASN A 120 12.62 34.60 -16.68
C ASN A 120 11.22 34.44 -17.32
N VAL A 121 10.19 34.19 -16.52
CA VAL A 121 8.81 33.94 -17.00
C VAL A 121 7.75 34.76 -16.28
N ASN A 122 8.10 35.40 -15.18
CA ASN A 122 7.21 36.22 -14.36
C ASN A 122 7.77 37.64 -14.25
N TYR A 123 6.89 38.61 -14.47
CA TYR A 123 7.17 40.02 -14.31
C TYR A 123 5.93 40.68 -13.69
N HIS A 124 6.15 41.63 -12.77
CA HIS A 124 5.08 42.39 -12.17
C HIS A 124 5.34 43.89 -12.37
N ARG A 125 4.43 44.53 -13.10
CA ARG A 125 4.48 45.95 -13.43
C ARG A 125 3.74 46.76 -12.37
N LYS A 126 4.51 47.31 -11.44
CA LYS A 126 4.01 48.09 -10.29
C LYS A 126 3.40 49.44 -10.68
N ASP A 127 3.74 49.97 -11.86
CA ASP A 127 3.31 51.30 -12.32
C ASP A 127 1.88 51.33 -12.91
N LYS A 128 1.23 50.17 -13.05
CA LYS A 128 -0.16 50.05 -13.49
C LYS A 128 -1.03 49.65 -12.29
N ALA A 129 -1.27 50.61 -11.40
CA ALA A 129 -2.35 50.54 -10.42
C ALA A 129 -3.61 51.20 -10.98
#